data_AF-A0A6J0L264-F1
#
_entry.id   AF-A0A6J0L264-F1
#
_cell.length_a   1.000
_cell.length_b   1.000
_cell.length_c   1.000
_cell.angle_alpha   90.00
_cell.angle_beta   90.00
_cell.angle_gamma   90.00
#
_symmetry.space_group_name_H-M   'P 1'
#
loop_
_entity.id
_entity.type
_entity.pdbx_description
1 polymer ?
#
loop_
_entity_poly.entity_id
_entity_poly.type
_entity_poly.pdbx_seq_one_letter_code
_entity_poly.pdbx_strand_id
1 'polypeptide(L)'
;MATLLFFWYDNWLQMGRLLDIAGDVGTYYLGVSRTARVSEAVLHQRWNITGHRSRHFHDLHDRIQAERVPMDEHGSDVVLWKHADDTYKSHFSSSKRGDQIRVKREKVVLSKSVWFPQGLPRYSFIVWLAIKDRLSTGVRMRAWGIQQGCMLCGERDESRDHIFFACPLTYTV
;
A
#
# COMPACT_ATOMS: atom_id res chain seq x y z
N MET A 1 -1.96 -26.96 22.51
CA MET A 1 -2.02 -26.80 21.05
C MET A 1 -1.27 -25.53 20.69
N ALA A 2 -0.36 -25.55 19.71
CA ALA A 2 0.42 -24.38 19.33
C ALA A 2 -0.09 -23.84 17.99
N THR A 3 -1.01 -22.87 18.01
CA THR A 3 -1.26 -22.07 16.80
C THR A 3 -0.08 -21.11 16.61
N LEU A 4 0.39 -20.96 15.38
CA LEU A 4 1.34 -19.92 15.00
C LEU A 4 0.65 -18.56 14.83
N LEU A 5 -0.68 -18.56 14.75
CA LEU A 5 -1.49 -17.34 14.61
C LEU A 5 -1.51 -16.51 15.89
N PHE A 6 -1.23 -15.22 15.73
CA PHE A 6 -1.39 -14.20 16.76
C PHE A 6 -2.83 -13.70 16.79
N PHE A 7 -3.41 -13.63 18.00
CA PHE A 7 -4.81 -13.22 18.20
C PHE A 7 -5.10 -11.82 17.64
N TRP A 8 -4.17 -10.88 17.80
CA TRP A 8 -4.38 -9.49 17.44
C TRP A 8 -3.91 -9.11 16.03
N TYR A 9 -2.89 -9.78 15.52
CA TYR A 9 -2.18 -9.38 14.30
C TYR A 9 -2.58 -10.17 13.07
N ASP A 10 -3.09 -11.40 13.23
CA ASP A 10 -3.49 -12.24 12.12
C ASP A 10 -5.00 -12.15 11.85
N ASN A 11 -5.38 -12.31 10.58
CA ASN A 11 -6.78 -12.26 10.14
C ASN A 11 -7.47 -13.62 10.28
N TRP A 12 -7.53 -14.15 11.51
CA TRP A 12 -8.16 -15.45 11.78
C TRP A 12 -9.69 -15.38 11.85
N LEU A 13 -10.26 -14.19 12.10
CA LEU A 13 -11.72 -13.94 12.16
C LEU A 13 -12.31 -13.43 10.83
N GLN A 14 -11.51 -13.37 9.75
CA GLN A 14 -11.91 -12.81 8.43
C GLN A 14 -12.46 -11.37 8.47
N MET A 15 -12.15 -10.60 9.52
CA MET A 15 -12.56 -9.20 9.69
C MET A 15 -11.41 -8.21 9.48
N GLY A 16 -10.21 -8.71 9.20
CA GLY A 16 -8.97 -7.97 9.30
C GLY A 16 -8.26 -8.22 10.64
N ARG A 17 -7.27 -7.40 10.95
CA ARG A 17 -6.51 -7.51 12.20
C ARG A 17 -7.36 -6.97 13.33
N LEU A 18 -7.56 -7.76 14.38
CA LEU A 18 -8.37 -7.33 15.52
C LEU A 18 -7.80 -6.07 16.19
N LEU A 19 -6.49 -5.87 16.12
CA LEU A 19 -5.84 -4.66 16.61
C LEU A 19 -6.26 -3.39 15.85
N ASP A 20 -6.52 -3.48 14.54
CA ASP A 20 -6.98 -2.32 13.76
C ASP A 20 -8.43 -1.95 14.07
N ILE A 21 -9.24 -2.94 14.48
CA ILE A 21 -10.66 -2.78 14.80
C ILE A 21 -10.83 -2.27 16.24
N ALA A 22 -10.17 -2.93 17.19
CA ALA A 22 -10.34 -2.65 18.61
C ALA A 22 -9.35 -1.61 19.15
N GLY A 23 -8.30 -1.29 18.39
CA GLY A 23 -7.20 -0.44 18.83
C GLY A 23 -6.43 -1.06 20.00
N ASP A 24 -5.48 -0.28 20.53
CA ASP A 24 -4.69 -0.70 21.70
C ASP A 24 -5.58 -0.92 22.93
N VAL A 25 -6.66 -0.14 23.07
CA VAL A 25 -7.65 -0.28 24.15
C VAL A 25 -8.35 -1.64 24.14
N GLY A 26 -8.54 -2.26 22.96
CA GLY A 26 -9.15 -3.57 22.81
C GLY A 26 -8.46 -4.68 23.62
N THR A 27 -7.14 -4.59 23.76
CA THR A 27 -6.34 -5.56 24.53
C THR A 27 -6.73 -5.61 26.01
N TYR A 28 -7.08 -4.46 26.58
CA TYR A 28 -7.55 -4.36 27.97
C TYR A 28 -8.99 -4.85 28.12
N TYR A 29 -9.86 -4.52 27.15
CA TYR A 29 -11.29 -4.91 27.20
C TYR A 29 -11.52 -6.40 27.02
N LEU A 30 -10.75 -7.05 26.14
CA LEU A 30 -10.85 -8.49 25.86
C LEU A 30 -9.97 -9.35 26.78
N GLY A 31 -9.06 -8.72 27.54
CA GLY A 31 -8.23 -9.43 28.53
C GLY A 31 -7.19 -10.37 27.92
N VAL A 32 -6.88 -10.21 26.64
CA VAL A 32 -5.93 -11.04 25.89
C VAL A 32 -4.65 -10.25 25.67
N SER A 33 -3.51 -10.84 26.05
CA SER A 33 -2.19 -10.22 25.84
C SER A 33 -1.97 -9.86 24.37
N ARG A 34 -1.28 -8.74 24.12
CA ARG A 34 -0.99 -8.25 22.75
C ARG A 34 -0.21 -9.26 21.90
N THR A 35 0.63 -10.06 22.53
CA THR A 35 1.43 -11.10 21.86
C THR A 35 0.82 -12.49 21.97
N ALA A 36 -0.42 -12.60 22.48
CA ALA A 36 -1.06 -13.89 22.66
C ALA A 36 -1.31 -14.58 21.32
N ARG A 37 -1.13 -15.89 21.32
CA ARG A 37 -1.58 -16.76 20.22
C ARG A 37 -3.06 -17.04 20.34
N VAL A 38 -3.71 -17.38 19.22
CA VAL A 38 -5.13 -17.78 19.23
C VAL A 38 -5.37 -18.95 20.18
N SER A 39 -4.47 -19.94 20.20
CA SER A 39 -4.51 -21.07 21.14
C SER A 39 -4.38 -20.69 22.62
N GLU A 40 -3.72 -19.57 22.94
CA GLU A 40 -3.56 -19.08 24.31
C GLU A 40 -4.81 -18.35 24.81
N ALA A 41 -5.63 -17.82 23.89
CA ALA A 41 -6.92 -17.20 24.19
C ALA A 41 -8.04 -18.23 24.44
N VAL A 42 -7.71 -19.52 24.52
CA VAL A 42 -8.66 -20.63 24.67
C VAL A 42 -8.36 -21.39 25.95
N LEU A 43 -9.38 -21.63 26.77
CA LEU A 43 -9.28 -22.42 28.00
C LEU A 43 -10.47 -23.38 28.08
N HIS A 44 -10.21 -24.67 28.37
CA HIS A 44 -11.26 -25.70 28.47
C HIS A 44 -12.20 -25.77 27.26
N GLN A 45 -11.67 -25.70 26.04
CA GLN A 45 -12.43 -25.70 24.78
C GLN A 45 -13.44 -24.54 24.63
N ARG A 46 -13.21 -23.42 25.33
CA ARG A 46 -14.00 -22.19 25.21
C ARG A 46 -13.06 -21.00 25.08
N TRP A 47 -13.54 -19.94 24.43
CA TRP A 47 -12.81 -18.67 24.34
C TRP A 47 -12.71 -18.03 25.73
N ASN A 48 -11.48 -17.87 26.20
CA ASN A 48 -11.16 -17.25 27.48
C ASN A 48 -10.89 -15.76 27.28
N ILE A 49 -11.92 -15.04 26.85
CA ILE A 49 -11.89 -13.59 26.66
C ILE A 49 -12.79 -12.90 27.68
N THR A 50 -12.32 -11.79 28.24
CA THR A 50 -13.17 -10.92 29.05
C THR A 50 -14.00 -10.01 28.13
N GLY A 51 -15.06 -9.38 28.65
CA GLY A 51 -15.81 -8.39 27.87
C GLY A 51 -17.32 -8.62 27.77
N HIS A 52 -17.86 -9.75 28.23
CA HIS A 52 -19.30 -10.05 28.23
C HIS A 52 -20.18 -8.95 28.90
N ARG A 53 -19.60 -8.08 29.74
CA ARG A 53 -20.34 -7.00 30.44
C ARG A 53 -19.98 -5.59 29.96
N SER A 54 -19.10 -5.44 28.98
CA SER A 54 -18.60 -4.14 28.51
C SER A 54 -19.39 -3.66 27.30
N ARG A 55 -19.96 -2.44 27.35
CA ARG A 55 -20.67 -1.82 26.21
C ARG A 55 -19.82 -1.65 24.95
N HIS A 56 -18.50 -1.78 25.06
CA HIS A 56 -17.56 -1.64 23.97
C HIS A 56 -17.22 -2.99 23.33
N PHE A 57 -17.20 -3.04 22.00
CA PHE A 57 -16.81 -4.21 21.20
C PHE A 57 -17.68 -5.47 21.42
N HIS A 58 -18.95 -5.32 21.83
CA HIS A 58 -19.88 -6.45 21.96
C HIS A 58 -19.99 -7.29 20.69
N ASP A 59 -20.16 -6.67 19.52
CA ASP A 59 -20.25 -7.39 18.24
C ASP A 59 -19.00 -8.22 17.94
N LEU A 60 -17.83 -7.71 18.30
CA LEU A 60 -16.56 -8.42 18.16
C LEU A 60 -16.48 -9.59 19.13
N HIS A 61 -16.87 -9.38 20.39
CA HIS A 61 -16.92 -10.43 21.41
C HIS A 61 -17.88 -11.56 21.01
N ASP A 62 -19.08 -11.24 20.54
CA ASP A 62 -20.08 -12.22 20.11
C ASP A 62 -19.60 -13.02 18.90
N ARG A 63 -18.94 -12.37 17.94
CA ARG A 63 -18.30 -13.05 16.81
C ARG A 63 -17.19 -13.99 17.25
N ILE A 64 -16.32 -13.57 18.17
CA ILE A 64 -15.27 -14.46 18.69
C ILE A 64 -15.89 -15.66 19.39
N GLN A 65 -16.91 -15.46 20.23
CA GLN A 65 -17.60 -16.55 20.93
C GLN A 65 -18.34 -17.52 19.98
N ALA A 66 -18.84 -17.02 18.85
CA ALA A 66 -19.47 -17.84 17.81
C ALA A 66 -18.46 -18.60 16.93
N GLU A 67 -17.20 -18.15 16.88
CA GLU A 67 -16.16 -18.78 16.08
C GLU A 67 -15.70 -20.11 16.70
N ARG A 68 -15.33 -21.07 15.85
CA ARG A 68 -14.91 -22.39 16.32
C ARG A 68 -13.55 -22.30 17.01
N VAL A 69 -13.44 -22.93 18.17
CA VAL A 69 -12.19 -23.03 18.92
C VAL A 69 -11.20 -23.93 18.16
N PRO A 70 -9.91 -23.57 18.04
CA PRO A 70 -8.89 -24.44 17.45
C PRO A 70 -8.80 -25.76 18.22
N MET A 71 -8.98 -26.90 17.55
CA MET A 71 -8.72 -28.23 18.11
C MET A 71 -7.71 -28.99 17.23
N ASP A 72 -6.92 -29.89 17.82
CA ASP A 72 -5.85 -30.66 17.15
C ASP A 72 -6.35 -31.47 15.93
N GLU A 73 -7.65 -31.83 15.90
CA GLU A 73 -8.28 -32.56 14.79
C GLU A 73 -8.49 -31.72 13.52
N HIS A 74 -8.41 -30.39 13.60
CA HIS A 74 -8.75 -29.48 12.50
C HIS A 74 -7.55 -29.14 11.58
N GLY A 75 -6.39 -29.76 11.84
CA GLY A 75 -5.18 -29.59 11.04
C GLY A 75 -4.33 -28.38 11.46
N SER A 76 -3.12 -28.30 10.88
CA SER A 76 -2.14 -27.26 11.16
C SER A 76 -2.45 -25.95 10.44
N ASP A 77 -2.03 -24.83 11.03
CA ASP A 77 -2.13 -23.50 10.41
C ASP A 77 -1.49 -23.45 9.02
N VAL A 78 -2.19 -22.85 8.06
CA VAL A 78 -1.70 -22.67 6.67
C VAL A 78 -1.43 -21.20 6.40
N VAL A 79 -0.19 -20.90 6.00
CA VAL A 79 0.20 -19.54 5.59
C VAL A 79 -0.25 -19.30 4.14
N LEU A 80 -1.06 -18.27 3.93
CA LEU A 80 -1.56 -17.88 2.61
C LEU A 80 -1.14 -16.46 2.23
N TRP A 81 -0.77 -16.28 0.96
CA TRP A 81 -0.49 -14.98 0.37
C TRP A 81 -1.76 -14.34 -0.17
N LYS A 82 -1.99 -13.06 0.15
CA LYS A 82 -3.07 -12.26 -0.45
C LYS A 82 -2.72 -11.90 -1.91
N HIS A 83 -3.61 -12.19 -2.87
CA HIS A 83 -3.38 -11.93 -4.31
C HIS A 83 -4.20 -10.78 -4.88
N ALA A 84 -5.51 -10.71 -4.65
CA ALA A 84 -6.40 -9.60 -5.03
C ALA A 84 -7.76 -9.78 -4.34
N ASP A 85 -8.48 -8.69 -4.01
CA ASP A 85 -9.90 -8.70 -3.59
C ASP A 85 -10.28 -9.90 -2.68
N ASP A 86 -9.57 -10.04 -1.55
CA ASP A 86 -9.72 -11.13 -0.56
C ASP A 86 -9.50 -12.57 -1.04
N THR A 87 -8.82 -12.76 -2.17
CA THR A 87 -8.30 -14.07 -2.59
C THR A 87 -6.94 -14.37 -1.94
N TYR A 88 -6.86 -15.55 -1.32
CA TYR A 88 -5.69 -16.06 -0.63
C TYR A 88 -5.19 -17.34 -1.30
N LYS A 89 -3.88 -17.46 -1.52
CA LYS A 89 -3.26 -18.62 -2.18
C LYS A 89 -1.98 -19.06 -1.48
N SER A 90 -1.63 -20.34 -1.57
CA SER A 90 -0.43 -20.92 -0.95
C SER A 90 0.89 -20.50 -1.61
N HIS A 91 0.88 -19.85 -2.78
CA HIS A 91 2.08 -19.42 -3.49
C HIS A 91 2.20 -17.90 -3.60
N PHE A 92 3.44 -17.43 -3.66
CA PHE A 92 3.74 -16.03 -3.87
C PHE A 92 3.67 -15.65 -5.35
N SER A 93 3.13 -14.46 -5.66
CA SER A 93 3.17 -13.87 -7.00
C SER A 93 3.68 -12.43 -6.94
N SER A 94 4.86 -12.19 -7.52
CA SER A 94 5.48 -10.87 -7.60
C SER A 94 4.63 -9.86 -8.36
N SER A 95 3.98 -10.30 -9.46
CA SER A 95 3.11 -9.44 -10.26
C SER A 95 1.88 -8.99 -9.47
N LYS A 96 1.20 -9.91 -8.78
CA LYS A 96 0.00 -9.59 -7.98
C LYS A 96 0.33 -8.69 -6.80
N ARG A 97 1.43 -8.96 -6.09
CA ARG A 97 1.91 -8.06 -5.02
C ARG A 97 2.28 -6.68 -5.56
N GLY A 98 2.96 -6.61 -6.71
CA GLY A 98 3.29 -5.34 -7.35
C GLY A 98 2.05 -4.51 -7.67
N ASP A 99 0.98 -5.16 -8.14
CA ASP A 99 -0.29 -4.49 -8.42
C ASP A 99 -1.02 -4.00 -7.16
N GLN A 100 -0.84 -4.67 -6.01
CA GLN A 100 -1.40 -4.23 -4.72
C GLN A 100 -0.66 -3.02 -4.13
N ILE A 101 0.67 -3.02 -4.21
CA ILE A 101 1.50 -1.94 -3.64
C ILE A 101 1.45 -0.69 -4.53
N ARG A 102 1.32 -0.88 -5.85
CA ARG A 102 1.33 0.22 -6.80
C ARG A 102 -0.02 0.94 -6.81
N VAL A 103 0.03 2.25 -6.56
CA VAL A 103 -1.08 3.14 -6.91
C VAL A 103 -1.23 3.16 -8.44
N LYS A 104 -2.31 2.58 -8.95
CA LYS A 104 -2.62 2.61 -10.39
C LYS A 104 -2.93 4.04 -10.79
N ARG A 105 -2.04 4.62 -11.59
CA ARG A 105 -2.26 5.90 -12.27
C ARG A 105 -2.77 5.65 -13.68
N GLU A 106 -3.52 6.63 -14.19
CA GLU A 106 -3.98 6.62 -15.57
C GLU A 106 -2.78 6.46 -16.53
N LYS A 107 -3.00 5.69 -17.59
CA LYS A 107 -1.97 5.47 -18.60
C LYS A 107 -1.82 6.75 -19.42
N VAL A 108 -0.61 7.30 -19.44
CA VAL A 108 -0.28 8.43 -20.32
C VAL A 108 -0.29 7.92 -21.76
N VAL A 109 -1.14 8.50 -22.62
CA VAL A 109 -1.37 8.07 -24.01
C VAL A 109 -0.06 7.91 -24.80
N LEU A 110 0.88 8.83 -24.60
CA LEU A 110 2.18 8.85 -25.28
C LEU A 110 3.21 7.83 -24.74
N SER A 111 2.87 7.01 -23.74
CA SER A 111 3.85 6.09 -23.13
C SER A 111 4.44 5.11 -24.13
N LYS A 112 3.62 4.60 -25.06
CA LYS A 112 4.08 3.63 -26.07
C LYS A 112 5.03 4.26 -27.10
N SER A 113 4.82 5.53 -27.43
CA SER A 113 5.69 6.27 -28.36
C SER A 113 7.05 6.59 -27.75
N VAL A 114 7.12 6.76 -26.42
CA VAL A 114 8.36 7.07 -25.69
C VAL A 114 9.16 5.81 -25.38
N TRP A 115 8.48 4.74 -24.98
CA TRP A 115 9.09 3.49 -24.52
C TRP A 115 8.94 2.41 -25.59
N PHE A 116 9.82 2.42 -26.59
CA PHE A 116 9.89 1.42 -27.66
C PHE A 116 11.25 0.71 -27.67
N PRO A 117 11.35 -0.54 -28.19
CA PRO A 117 12.55 -1.37 -28.00
C PRO A 117 13.83 -0.80 -28.61
N GLN A 118 13.73 -0.05 -29.71
CA GLN A 118 14.86 0.58 -30.40
C GLN A 118 15.17 1.99 -29.88
N GLY A 119 14.47 2.45 -28.84
CA GLY A 119 14.65 3.79 -28.28
C GLY A 119 15.90 3.87 -27.42
N LEU A 120 16.63 4.98 -27.52
CA LEU A 120 17.76 5.25 -26.63
C LEU A 120 17.22 5.67 -25.24
N PRO A 121 17.51 4.91 -24.16
CA PRO A 121 16.89 5.12 -22.86
C PRO A 121 17.07 6.54 -22.31
N ARG A 122 18.22 7.17 -22.58
CA ARG A 122 18.50 8.55 -22.18
C ARG A 122 17.51 9.54 -22.79
N TYR A 123 17.23 9.45 -24.08
CA TYR A 123 16.31 10.35 -24.77
C TYR A 123 14.85 10.06 -24.38
N SER A 124 14.47 8.78 -24.31
CA SER A 124 13.14 8.37 -23.82
C SER A 124 12.87 8.92 -22.42
N PHE A 125 13.87 8.90 -21.53
CA PHE A 125 13.74 9.44 -20.18
C PHE A 125 13.50 10.95 -20.17
N ILE A 126 14.27 11.72 -20.94
CA ILE A 126 14.11 13.18 -21.05
C ILE A 126 12.74 13.53 -21.64
N VAL A 127 12.33 12.86 -22.72
CA VAL A 127 11.02 13.05 -23.35
C VAL A 127 9.90 12.69 -22.38
N TRP A 128 10.06 11.62 -21.60
CA TRP A 128 9.09 11.24 -20.56
C TRP A 128 8.93 12.29 -19.47
N LEU A 129 10.03 12.91 -19.04
CA LEU A 129 9.99 14.03 -18.12
C LEU A 129 9.31 15.25 -18.76
N ALA A 130 9.58 15.55 -20.03
CA ALA A 130 8.94 16.64 -20.75
C ALA A 130 7.41 16.46 -20.85
N ILE A 131 6.94 15.26 -21.23
CA ILE A 131 5.51 14.95 -21.32
C ILE A 131 4.82 15.09 -19.97
N LYS A 132 5.49 14.74 -18.88
CA LYS A 132 4.96 14.85 -17.52
C LYS A 132 5.11 16.25 -16.90
N ASP A 133 5.67 17.19 -17.63
CA ASP A 133 6.08 18.51 -17.12
C ASP A 133 6.94 18.40 -15.85
N ARG A 134 7.95 17.54 -15.92
CA ARG A 134 8.87 17.18 -14.82
C ARG A 134 10.32 17.53 -15.06
N LEU A 135 10.61 18.31 -16.09
CA LEU A 135 11.96 18.82 -16.33
C LEU A 135 12.33 19.84 -15.24
N SER A 136 13.62 20.00 -14.99
CA SER A 136 14.16 21.02 -14.07
C SER A 136 14.16 22.39 -14.74
N THR A 137 12.98 22.90 -15.08
CA THR A 137 12.82 24.23 -15.67
C THR A 137 12.76 25.31 -14.59
N GLY A 138 13.14 26.55 -14.92
CA GLY A 138 13.05 27.70 -14.03
C GLY A 138 11.69 27.87 -13.35
N VAL A 139 10.58 27.61 -14.05
CA VAL A 139 9.22 27.63 -13.47
C VAL A 139 9.05 26.60 -12.36
N ARG A 140 9.59 25.39 -12.50
CA ARG A 140 9.55 24.35 -11.44
C ARG A 140 10.52 24.63 -10.31
N MET A 141 11.71 25.14 -10.62
CA MET A 141 12.72 25.49 -9.62
C MET A 141 12.25 26.63 -8.70
N ARG A 142 11.37 27.51 -9.19
CA ARG A 142 10.72 28.55 -8.37
C ARG A 142 9.93 27.98 -7.19
N ALA A 143 9.32 26.80 -7.33
CA ALA A 143 8.63 26.13 -6.23
C ALA A 143 9.59 25.71 -5.09
N TRP A 144 10.89 25.67 -5.37
CA TRP A 144 11.95 25.41 -4.39
C TRP A 144 12.70 26.69 -3.97
N GLY A 145 12.16 27.87 -4.29
CA GLY A 145 12.77 29.16 -3.97
C GLY A 145 13.94 29.56 -4.87
N ILE A 146 14.21 28.80 -5.94
CA ILE A 146 15.30 29.09 -6.87
C ILE A 146 14.73 29.78 -8.10
N GLN A 147 15.01 31.08 -8.24
CA GLN A 147 14.61 31.86 -9.42
C GLN A 147 15.68 31.73 -10.50
N GLN A 148 15.33 31.14 -11.64
CA GLN A 148 16.17 31.02 -12.83
C GLN A 148 15.33 31.38 -14.05
N GLY A 149 15.90 32.22 -14.92
CA GLY A 149 15.35 32.47 -16.24
C GLY A 149 15.88 31.48 -17.27
N CYS A 150 15.44 31.60 -18.51
CA CYS A 150 15.96 30.81 -19.61
C CYS A 150 17.41 31.22 -19.88
N MET A 151 18.35 30.27 -19.70
CA MET A 151 19.78 30.52 -19.92
C MET A 151 20.14 30.74 -21.40
N LEU A 152 19.22 30.44 -22.31
CA LEU A 152 19.42 30.61 -23.74
C LEU A 152 19.08 32.04 -24.16
N CYS A 153 17.82 32.45 -23.99
CA CYS A 153 17.35 33.75 -24.49
C CYS A 153 17.20 34.85 -23.41
N GLY A 154 17.44 34.52 -22.13
CA GLY A 154 17.34 35.47 -21.02
C GLY A 154 15.91 35.74 -20.52
N GLU A 155 14.90 35.07 -21.06
CA GLU A 155 13.52 35.21 -20.60
C GLU A 155 13.33 34.83 -19.13
N ARG A 156 12.41 35.47 -18.43
CA ARG A 156 12.23 35.27 -16.97
C ARG A 156 11.61 33.93 -16.61
N ASP A 157 10.69 33.45 -17.46
CA ASP A 157 9.94 32.22 -17.23
C ASP A 157 10.42 31.13 -18.19
N GLU A 158 11.41 30.38 -17.73
CA GLU A 158 11.81 29.14 -18.40
C GLU A 158 10.77 28.05 -18.11
N SER A 159 9.83 27.85 -19.03
CA SER A 159 8.89 26.72 -19.03
C SER A 159 9.33 25.65 -20.02
N ARG A 160 8.73 24.45 -19.94
CA ARG A 160 8.93 23.39 -20.94
C ARG A 160 8.62 23.91 -22.34
N ASP A 161 7.46 24.54 -22.50
CA ASP A 161 7.00 25.00 -23.82
C ASP A 161 7.87 26.14 -24.34
N HIS A 162 8.41 26.97 -23.44
CA HIS A 162 9.41 27.96 -23.80
C HIS A 162 10.67 27.29 -24.35
N ILE A 163 11.27 26.34 -23.62
CA ILE A 163 12.51 25.66 -24.07
C ILE A 163 12.33 24.99 -25.44
N PHE A 164 11.22 24.30 -25.69
CA PHE A 164 11.05 23.50 -26.91
C PHE A 164 10.36 24.22 -28.07
N PHE A 165 9.51 25.22 -27.81
CA PHE A 165 8.60 25.76 -28.84
C PHE A 165 8.57 27.29 -28.95
N ALA A 166 9.01 28.04 -27.93
CA ALA A 166 8.90 29.50 -27.94
C ALA A 166 10.24 30.25 -27.78
N CYS A 167 11.30 29.57 -27.33
CA CYS A 167 12.59 30.22 -27.09
C CYS A 167 13.24 30.59 -28.43
N PRO A 168 13.62 31.88 -28.62
CA PRO A 168 14.19 32.39 -29.86
C PRO A 168 15.35 31.60 -30.47
N LEU A 169 16.14 30.96 -29.61
CA LEU A 169 17.34 30.23 -30.00
C LEU A 169 17.07 28.76 -30.32
N THR A 170 16.00 28.19 -29.78
CA THR A 170 15.67 26.76 -29.97
C THR A 170 14.58 26.55 -31.00
N TYR A 171 13.68 27.52 -31.20
CA TYR A 171 12.64 27.39 -32.23
C TYR A 171 13.23 27.47 -33.65
N THR A 172 14.39 28.12 -33.81
CA THR A 172 15.03 28.36 -35.12
C THR A 172 15.89 27.20 -35.60
N VAL A 173 16.01 26.12 -34.82
CA VAL A 173 16.86 24.96 -35.13
C VAL A 173 16.05 23.85 -35.78
#